data_AF-A0A522RXT1-F1
#
_entry.id   AF-A0A522RXT1-F1
#
_cell.length_a   1.000
_cell.length_b   1.000
_cell.length_c   1.000
_cell.angle_alpha   90.00
_cell.angle_beta   90.00
_cell.angle_gamma   90.00
#
_symmetry.space_group_name_H-M   'P 1'
#
loop_
_entity.id
_entity.type
_entity.pdbx_description
1 polymer ?
#
loop_
_entity_poly.entity_id
_entity_poly.type
_entity_poly.pdbx_seq_one_letter_code
_entity_poly.pdbx_strand_id
1 'polypeptide(L)' 'QLLGAHMVGAEVTELIQGFVVAMNLETTEEDLIHSVFPHPTLSETMHESVLDAYGRVIHV' A
#
# COMPACT_ATOMS: atom_id res chain seq x y z
N GLN A 1 10.21 -6.04 -5.42
CA GLN A 1 9.72 -6.83 -4.26
C GLN A 1 9.59 -5.92 -3.04
N LEU A 2 8.46 -6.02 -2.33
CA LEU A 2 8.23 -5.28 -1.08
C LEU A 2 9.16 -5.78 0.04
N LEU A 3 9.99 -4.89 0.60
CA LEU A 3 10.92 -5.22 1.68
C LEU A 3 10.34 -4.96 3.09
N GLY A 4 9.38 -4.05 3.19
CA GLY A 4 8.79 -3.63 4.46
C GLY A 4 7.90 -2.41 4.30
N ALA A 5 7.09 -2.13 5.32
CA ALA A 5 6.23 -0.96 5.39
C ALA A 5 6.15 -0.45 6.84
N HIS A 6 6.03 0.86 7.00
CA HIS A 6 5.83 1.52 8.29
C HIS A 6 4.65 2.47 8.18
N MET A 7 3.79 2.49 9.19
CA MET A 7 2.57 3.30 9.20
C MET A 7 2.36 3.95 10.55
N VAL A 8 1.90 5.20 10.55
CA VAL A 8 1.50 5.97 11.73
C VAL A 8 0.23 6.75 11.39
N GLY A 9 -0.80 6.65 12.23
CA GLY A 9 -2.08 7.31 11.98
C GLY A 9 -3.27 6.55 12.56
N ALA A 10 -4.47 6.95 12.14
CA ALA A 10 -5.69 6.24 12.50
C ALA A 10 -5.76 4.88 11.81
N GLU A 11 -6.28 3.87 12.52
CA GLU A 11 -6.58 2.53 11.98
C GLU A 11 -5.39 1.80 11.32
N VAL A 12 -4.15 2.22 11.57
CA VAL A 12 -2.96 1.61 10.95
C VAL A 12 -2.77 0.13 11.29
N THR A 13 -3.32 -0.34 12.41
CA THR A 13 -3.35 -1.77 12.77
C THR A 13 -4.12 -2.59 11.74
N GLU A 14 -5.19 -2.02 11.15
CA GLU A 14 -6.01 -2.67 10.12
C GLU A 14 -5.43 -2.50 8.72
N LEU A 15 -4.53 -1.54 8.50
CA LEU A 15 -3.90 -1.31 7.20
C LEU A 15 -2.60 -2.09 7.04
N ILE A 16 -1.77 -2.13 8.10
CA ILE A 16 -0.45 -2.77 8.04
C ILE A 16 -0.54 -4.26 7.67
N GLN A 17 -1.65 -4.92 8.02
CA GLN A 17 -1.90 -6.32 7.65
C GLN A 17 -1.90 -6.55 6.13
N GLY A 18 -2.33 -5.57 5.33
CA GLY A 18 -2.30 -5.69 3.86
C GLY A 18 -0.88 -5.77 3.32
N PHE A 19 0.07 -5.00 3.89
CA PHE A 19 1.48 -5.10 3.53
C PHE A 19 2.11 -6.40 4.04
N VAL A 20 1.68 -6.92 5.19
CA VAL A 20 2.12 -8.24 5.69
C VAL A 20 1.70 -9.35 4.73
N VAL A 21 0.46 -9.33 4.23
CA VAL A 21 -0.01 -10.29 3.23
C VAL A 21 0.79 -10.17 1.94
N ALA A 22 1.02 -8.94 1.44
CA ALA A 22 1.81 -8.71 0.23
C ALA A 22 3.26 -9.21 0.38
N MET A 23 3.90 -9.00 1.54
CA MET A 23 5.24 -9.54 1.80
C MET A 23 5.26 -11.07 1.81
N ASN A 24 4.28 -11.71 2.45
CA ASN A 24 4.19 -13.17 2.51
C ASN A 24 3.94 -13.81 1.15
N LEU A 25 3.27 -13.09 0.24
CA LEU A 25 3.03 -13.52 -1.14
C LEU A 25 4.17 -13.11 -2.09
N GLU A 26 5.26 -12.55 -1.57
CA GLU A 26 6.39 -12.04 -2.34
C GLU A 26 5.96 -11.06 -3.45
N THR A 27 4.90 -10.30 -3.19
CA THR A 27 4.26 -9.40 -4.15
C THR A 27 5.25 -8.36 -4.67
N THR A 28 5.19 -8.11 -5.98
CA THR A 28 6.00 -7.08 -6.64
C THR A 28 5.33 -5.72 -6.55
N GLU A 29 6.10 -4.67 -6.84
CA GLU A 29 5.56 -3.32 -7.00
C GLU A 29 4.48 -3.23 -8.07
N GLU A 30 4.62 -3.97 -9.16
CA GLU A 30 3.68 -3.96 -10.27
C GLU A 30 2.31 -4.51 -9.84
N ASP A 31 2.31 -5.56 -9.03
CA ASP A 31 1.08 -6.14 -8.48
C ASP A 31 0.35 -5.15 -7.56
N LEU A 32 1.09 -4.42 -6.71
CA LEU A 32 0.52 -3.42 -5.79
C LEU A 32 0.00 -2.18 -6.53
N ILE A 33 0.71 -1.75 -7.59
CA ILE A 33 0.32 -0.63 -8.45
C ILE A 33 -0.92 -0.94 -9.28
N HIS A 34 -1.11 -2.20 -9.69
CA HIS A 34 -2.30 -2.60 -10.46
C HIS A 34 -3.45 -3.15 -9.60
N SER A 35 -3.26 -3.21 -8.27
CA SER A 35 -4.32 -3.60 -7.33
C SER A 35 -5.33 -2.48 -7.12
N VAL A 36 -6.62 -2.83 -7.07
CA VAL A 36 -7.72 -1.88 -6.88
C VAL A 36 -8.06 -1.75 -5.40
N PHE A 37 -7.95 -0.53 -4.89
CA PHE A 37 -8.35 -0.18 -3.53
C PHE A 37 -9.73 0.49 -3.53
N PRO A 38 -10.63 0.16 -2.58
CA PRO A 38 -11.95 0.78 -2.52
C PRO A 38 -11.88 2.29 -2.22
N HIS A 39 -12.74 3.07 -2.87
CA HIS A 39 -12.91 4.50 -2.63
C HIS A 39 -14.29 4.79 -2.00
N PRO A 40 -14.42 5.71 -1.01
CA PRO A 40 -13.36 6.40 -0.27
C PRO A 40 -12.93 5.63 0.99
N THR A 41 -11.66 5.23 1.10
CA THR A 41 -11.15 4.49 2.27
C THR A 41 -9.70 4.86 2.65
N LEU A 42 -9.33 4.61 3.91
CA LEU A 42 -7.93 4.77 4.35
C LEU A 42 -6.96 3.84 3.61
N SER A 43 -7.44 2.74 3.03
CA SER A 43 -6.61 1.81 2.27
C SER A 43 -6.06 2.43 0.98
N GLU A 44 -6.67 3.50 0.47
CA GLU A 44 -6.12 4.28 -0.65
C GLU A 44 -4.74 4.85 -0.32
N THR A 45 -4.48 5.20 0.95
CA THR A 45 -3.14 5.68 1.38
C THR A 45 -2.06 4.61 1.20
N MET A 46 -2.41 3.32 1.29
CA MET A 46 -1.48 2.24 0.98
C MET A 46 -1.12 2.25 -0.50
N HIS A 47 -2.12 2.39 -1.38
CA HIS A 47 -1.91 2.46 -2.82
C HIS A 47 -1.05 3.66 -3.21
N GLU A 48 -1.41 4.85 -2.71
CA GLU A 48 -0.67 6.09 -2.98
C GLU A 48 0.76 6.01 -2.44
N SER A 49 1.00 5.36 -1.29
CA SER A 49 2.38 5.17 -0.77
C SER A 49 3.26 4.31 -1.69
N VAL A 50 2.68 3.31 -2.35
CA VAL A 50 3.39 2.50 -3.34
C VAL A 50 3.63 3.32 -4.60
N LEU A 51 2.63 4.06 -5.07
CA LEU A 51 2.79 4.93 -6.24
C LEU A 51 3.85 6.03 -6.00
N ASP A 52 3.90 6.62 -4.81
CA ASP A 52 4.86 7.65 -4.43
C ASP A 52 6.30 7.12 -4.45
N ALA A 53 6.53 5.90 -3.96
CA ALA A 53 7.84 5.24 -4.02
C ALA A 53 8.40 5.11 -5.46
N TYR A 54 7.53 5.15 -6.47
CA TYR A 54 7.89 5.09 -7.90
C TYR A 54 7.63 6.40 -8.65
N GLY A 55 7.31 7.51 -7.96
CA GLY A 55 7.06 8.81 -8.58
C GLY A 55 5.80 8.86 -9.46
N ARG A 56 4.79 8.03 -9.14
CA ARG A 56 3.53 7.87 -9.88
C ARG A 56 2.30 8.26 -9.06
N VAL A 57 2.50 8.92 -7.92
CA VAL A 57 1.42 9.34 -7.00
C VAL A 57 0.40 10.21 -7.72
N ILE A 58 -0.88 10.03 -7.39
CA ILE A 58 -1.98 10.80 -7.95
C ILE A 58 -2.46 11.84 -6.92
N HIS A 59 -2.51 11.43 -5.65
CA HIS A 59 -2.93 12.28 -4.54
C HIS A 59 -1.90 12.23 -3.40
N VAL A 60 -1.48 13.41 -2.92
CA VAL A 60 -0.59 13.61 -1.76
C VAL A 60 -1.38 14.22 -0.62
#